data_AF-A0A1I3IVJ7-F1
#
_entry.id   AF-A0A1I3IVJ7-F1
#
_cell.length_a   1.000
_cell.length_b   1.000
_cell.length_c   1.000
_cell.angle_alpha   90.00
_cell.angle_beta   90.00
_cell.angle_gamma   90.00
#
_symmetry.space_group_name_H-M   'P 1'
#
loop_
_entity.id
_entity.type
_entity.pdbx_description
1 polymer ?
#
loop_
_entity_poly.entity_id
_entity_poly.type
_entity_poly.pdbx_seq_one_letter_code
_entity_poly.pdbx_strand_id
1 'polypeptide(L)'
;MTSTILRGDPSIEAFFDVVETETLALFEHLQFEFLTEFDVFAPTPEGRTREHHPPELFRGFLHCYYKDIYGIRPVARELNNDLVWLGCGFNRPPSRDAVDRFLTDLEHVVEEVFEHLVQQAARRGLLDSTFCIDSTDIRAMPTDPDASKNYDPTAEEYYYGYGCTVVSTGAKIPIAAEFTQSKQASQETAMRVTRDALAVKQPMWMLGDSAYDILDWHDYLLSAGVVPVAPYNPRNTDDPLDIEYRVEDRIEIHSESVQLKQSILEETYNRRSQAERTLGACKDCGLGMLRARGRVHARAQVFLALCLRLTVAIANYERGDAPGSTTIRV
;
A
#
# COMPACT_ATOMS: atom_id res chain seq x y z
N MET A 1 -15.68 -30.19 -23.84
CA MET A 1 -14.63 -31.22 -23.75
C MET A 1 -13.55 -30.68 -22.83
N THR A 2 -13.34 -31.42 -21.75
CA THR A 2 -12.35 -31.38 -20.66
C THR A 2 -11.23 -30.31 -20.66
N SER A 3 -11.41 -29.35 -19.76
CA SER A 3 -10.55 -28.21 -19.37
C SER A 3 -9.40 -28.57 -18.41
N THR A 4 -9.07 -29.85 -18.26
CA THR A 4 -8.14 -30.35 -17.22
C THR A 4 -6.70 -30.48 -17.69
N ILE A 5 -6.36 -29.99 -18.90
CA ILE A 5 -5.13 -30.41 -19.60
C ILE A 5 -3.96 -29.41 -19.45
N LEU A 6 -4.17 -28.15 -19.07
CA LEU A 6 -3.09 -27.15 -19.17
C LEU A 6 -2.24 -26.97 -17.92
N ARG A 7 -2.75 -27.27 -16.72
CA ARG A 7 -1.96 -27.28 -15.48
C ARG A 7 -1.52 -28.71 -15.15
N GLY A 8 -0.22 -28.94 -15.16
CA GLY A 8 0.39 -30.27 -15.01
C GLY A 8 0.85 -30.91 -16.32
N ASP A 9 0.75 -30.21 -17.46
CA ASP A 9 1.43 -30.62 -18.69
C ASP A 9 2.93 -30.28 -18.56
N PRO A 10 3.82 -31.28 -18.51
CA PRO A 10 5.26 -31.04 -18.37
C PRO A 10 5.84 -30.13 -19.46
N SER A 11 5.19 -30.03 -20.63
CA SER A 11 5.64 -29.16 -21.72
C SER A 11 5.33 -27.68 -21.50
N ILE A 12 4.24 -27.35 -20.78
CA ILE A 12 3.88 -25.97 -20.43
C ILE A 12 4.73 -25.50 -19.25
N GLU A 13 4.90 -26.34 -18.24
CA GLU A 13 5.83 -26.06 -17.14
C GLU A 13 7.26 -25.92 -17.66
N ALA A 14 7.73 -26.83 -18.52
CA ALA A 14 9.04 -26.69 -19.16
C ALA A 14 9.16 -25.47 -20.08
N PHE A 15 8.07 -25.00 -20.68
CA PHE A 15 8.07 -23.74 -21.45
C PHE A 15 8.20 -22.54 -20.52
N PHE A 16 7.53 -22.52 -19.37
CA PHE A 16 7.69 -21.46 -18.38
C PHE A 16 9.03 -21.50 -17.65
N ASP A 17 9.60 -22.68 -17.42
CA ASP A 17 10.98 -22.86 -16.96
C ASP A 17 12.00 -22.26 -17.96
N VAL A 18 11.65 -22.22 -19.25
CA VAL A 18 12.48 -21.63 -20.32
C VAL A 18 12.16 -20.15 -20.55
N VAL A 19 10.93 -19.72 -20.29
CA VAL A 19 10.44 -18.35 -20.50
C VAL A 19 10.12 -17.74 -19.15
N GLU A 20 11.15 -17.28 -18.47
CA GLU A 20 10.97 -16.41 -17.32
C GLU A 20 10.33 -15.10 -17.81
N THR A 21 9.12 -14.82 -17.32
CA THR A 21 8.42 -13.57 -17.60
C THR A 21 8.36 -12.75 -16.32
N GLU A 22 8.33 -11.42 -16.45
CA GLU A 22 8.12 -10.53 -15.31
C GLU A 22 6.83 -10.88 -14.54
N THR A 23 5.81 -11.41 -15.22
CA THR A 23 4.57 -11.88 -14.59
C THR A 23 4.80 -13.04 -13.64
N LEU A 24 5.60 -14.03 -14.02
CA LEU A 24 5.90 -15.16 -13.17
C LEU A 24 6.79 -14.75 -12.00
N ALA A 25 7.85 -13.99 -12.30
CA ALA A 25 8.78 -13.48 -11.29
C ALA A 25 8.07 -12.59 -10.24
N LEU A 26 6.99 -11.89 -10.61
CA LEU A 26 6.15 -11.12 -9.69
C LEU A 26 5.49 -11.98 -8.61
N PHE A 27 5.12 -13.23 -8.90
CA PHE A 27 4.20 -14.01 -8.07
C PHE A 27 4.79 -15.28 -7.47
N GLU A 28 5.96 -15.72 -7.94
CA GLU A 28 6.62 -16.98 -7.57
C GLU A 28 6.67 -17.24 -6.05
N HIS A 29 6.94 -16.20 -5.26
CA HIS A 29 7.13 -16.31 -3.83
C HIS A 29 5.96 -15.78 -2.98
N LEU A 30 4.84 -15.41 -3.60
CA LEU A 30 3.68 -14.87 -2.90
C LEU A 30 2.54 -15.87 -2.77
N GLN A 31 1.87 -15.83 -1.63
CA GLN A 31 0.66 -16.60 -1.39
C GLN A 31 -0.56 -15.72 -1.63
N PHE A 32 -1.50 -16.20 -2.43
CA PHE A 32 -2.73 -15.48 -2.75
C PHE A 32 -3.98 -16.28 -2.39
N GLU A 33 -3.82 -17.52 -1.92
CA GLU A 33 -4.90 -18.46 -1.59
C GLU A 33 -5.81 -17.94 -0.47
N PHE A 34 -5.30 -17.06 0.41
CA PHE A 34 -6.10 -16.38 1.43
C PHE A 34 -7.28 -15.60 0.84
N LEU A 35 -7.20 -15.18 -0.43
CA LEU A 35 -8.32 -14.52 -1.11
C LEU A 35 -9.56 -15.42 -1.23
N THR A 36 -9.41 -16.74 -1.11
CA THR A 36 -10.56 -17.67 -1.14
C THR A 36 -11.35 -17.69 0.18
N GLU A 37 -10.81 -17.07 1.24
CA GLU A 37 -11.42 -17.04 2.57
C GLU A 37 -12.44 -15.90 2.72
N PHE A 38 -12.44 -14.91 1.81
CA PHE A 38 -13.41 -13.82 1.85
C PHE A 38 -14.75 -14.20 1.21
N ASP A 39 -15.82 -14.09 1.99
CA ASP A 39 -17.19 -14.40 1.57
C ASP A 39 -17.65 -13.59 0.35
N VAL A 40 -17.12 -12.37 0.15
CA VAL A 40 -17.47 -11.53 -1.01
C VAL A 40 -17.13 -12.19 -2.34
N PHE A 41 -16.17 -13.12 -2.35
CA PHE A 41 -15.79 -13.87 -3.54
C PHE A 41 -16.52 -15.21 -3.68
N ALA A 42 -17.33 -15.61 -2.71
CA ALA A 42 -18.16 -16.80 -2.82
C ALA A 42 -19.23 -16.62 -3.91
N PRO A 43 -19.67 -17.70 -4.58
CA PRO A 43 -20.86 -17.65 -5.42
C PRO A 43 -22.10 -17.43 -4.55
N THR A 44 -23.01 -16.57 -4.98
CA THR A 44 -24.33 -16.47 -4.32
C THR A 44 -25.17 -17.72 -4.64
N PRO A 45 -26.09 -18.15 -3.76
CA PRO A 45 -26.92 -19.35 -3.98
C PRO A 45 -27.72 -19.31 -5.30
N GLU A 46 -28.10 -18.12 -5.74
CA GLU A 46 -28.87 -17.85 -6.96
C GLU A 46 -27.97 -17.39 -8.13
N GLY A 47 -26.68 -17.22 -7.87
CA GLY A 47 -25.70 -16.70 -8.81
C GLY A 47 -25.14 -17.76 -9.74
N ARG A 48 -24.58 -17.31 -10.86
CA ARG A 48 -23.79 -18.17 -11.74
C ARG A 48 -22.51 -18.60 -11.00
N THR A 49 -22.14 -19.88 -11.16
CA THR A 49 -20.84 -20.39 -10.70
C THR A 49 -19.72 -19.51 -11.25
N ARG A 50 -18.83 -19.05 -10.36
CA ARG A 50 -17.66 -18.27 -10.74
C ARG A 50 -16.67 -19.19 -11.46
N GLU A 51 -16.30 -18.81 -12.69
CA GLU A 51 -15.44 -19.63 -13.54
C GLU A 51 -13.94 -19.46 -13.21
N HIS A 52 -13.58 -18.37 -12.54
CA HIS A 52 -12.21 -18.01 -12.20
C HIS A 52 -12.07 -17.81 -10.70
N HIS A 53 -10.90 -18.18 -10.17
CA HIS A 53 -10.62 -18.07 -8.75
C HIS A 53 -10.07 -16.67 -8.39
N PRO A 54 -10.37 -16.13 -7.19
CA PRO A 54 -9.88 -14.83 -6.75
C PRO A 54 -8.36 -14.63 -6.86
N PRO A 55 -7.50 -15.63 -6.53
CA PRO A 55 -6.05 -15.49 -6.69
C PRO A 55 -5.58 -15.25 -8.12
N GLU A 56 -6.27 -15.82 -9.12
CA GLU A 56 -5.92 -15.65 -10.54
C GLU A 56 -6.25 -14.21 -10.99
N LEU A 57 -7.44 -13.74 -10.61
CA LEU A 57 -7.91 -12.38 -10.91
C LEU A 57 -7.05 -11.32 -10.25
N PHE A 58 -6.69 -11.51 -8.97
CA PHE A 58 -5.83 -10.57 -8.26
C PHE A 58 -4.44 -10.48 -8.88
N ARG A 59 -3.81 -11.61 -9.21
CA ARG A 59 -2.56 -11.65 -9.99
C ARG A 59 -2.69 -10.91 -11.32
N GLY A 60 -3.80 -11.12 -12.03
CA GLY A 60 -4.11 -10.39 -13.26
C GLY A 60 -4.14 -8.87 -13.08
N PHE A 61 -4.77 -8.38 -12.02
CA PHE A 61 -4.79 -6.95 -11.70
C PHE A 61 -3.41 -6.40 -11.33
N LEU A 62 -2.65 -7.11 -10.50
CA LEU A 62 -1.29 -6.71 -10.13
C LEU A 62 -0.36 -6.65 -11.34
N HIS A 63 -0.44 -7.65 -12.22
CA HIS A 63 0.29 -7.65 -13.49
C HIS A 63 -0.06 -6.43 -14.34
N CYS A 64 -1.36 -6.16 -14.53
CA CYS A 64 -1.79 -5.03 -15.35
C CYS A 64 -1.32 -3.70 -14.76
N TYR A 65 -1.41 -3.52 -13.44
CA TYR A 65 -0.92 -2.31 -12.77
C TYR A 65 0.60 -2.16 -12.90
N TYR A 66 1.36 -3.25 -12.81
CA TYR A 66 2.80 -3.26 -13.06
C TYR A 66 3.16 -2.82 -14.47
N LYS A 67 2.27 -3.08 -15.44
CA LYS A 67 2.40 -2.66 -16.85
C LYS A 67 1.74 -1.31 -17.17
N ASP A 68 1.30 -0.56 -16.17
CA ASP A 68 0.58 0.71 -16.34
C ASP A 68 -0.75 0.57 -17.14
N ILE A 69 -1.40 -0.60 -17.04
CA ILE A 69 -2.67 -0.92 -17.69
C ILE A 69 -3.81 -0.83 -16.67
N TYR A 70 -4.68 0.16 -16.85
CA TYR A 70 -5.82 0.41 -15.95
C TYR A 70 -7.17 0.31 -16.63
N GLY A 71 -8.19 0.06 -15.81
CA GLY A 71 -9.58 0.02 -16.23
C GLY A 71 -10.01 -1.35 -16.75
N ILE A 72 -11.30 -1.63 -16.61
CA ILE A 72 -11.88 -2.96 -16.83
C ILE A 72 -11.62 -3.48 -18.26
N ARG A 73 -11.80 -2.63 -19.29
CA ARG A 73 -11.63 -3.06 -20.69
C ARG A 73 -10.16 -3.30 -21.05
N PRO A 74 -9.21 -2.39 -20.75
CA PRO A 74 -7.79 -2.68 -20.98
C PRO A 74 -7.29 -3.90 -20.22
N VAL A 75 -7.67 -4.06 -18.94
CA VAL A 75 -7.32 -5.24 -18.13
C VAL A 75 -7.86 -6.52 -18.77
N ALA A 76 -9.15 -6.58 -19.10
CA ALA A 76 -9.72 -7.77 -19.74
C ALA A 76 -9.04 -8.10 -21.08
N ARG A 77 -8.65 -7.08 -21.85
CA ARG A 77 -7.90 -7.28 -23.11
C ARG A 77 -6.50 -7.82 -22.87
N GLU A 78 -5.78 -7.31 -21.88
CA GLU A 78 -4.43 -7.81 -21.54
C GLU A 78 -4.48 -9.25 -21.04
N LEU A 79 -5.47 -9.58 -20.22
CA LEU A 79 -5.70 -10.96 -19.74
C LEU A 79 -6.23 -11.90 -20.83
N ASN A 80 -6.36 -11.47 -22.09
CA ASN A 80 -6.55 -12.35 -23.24
C ASN A 80 -5.24 -12.71 -23.94
N ASN A 81 -4.09 -12.18 -23.49
CA ASN A 81 -2.78 -12.61 -23.96
C ASN A 81 -2.42 -13.96 -23.34
N ASP A 82 -2.06 -14.94 -24.17
CA ASP A 82 -1.79 -16.32 -23.77
C ASP A 82 -0.73 -16.43 -22.67
N LEU A 83 0.37 -15.69 -22.78
CA LEU A 83 1.43 -15.72 -21.77
C LEU A 83 0.97 -15.10 -20.44
N VAL A 84 0.10 -14.09 -20.50
CA VAL A 84 -0.33 -13.36 -19.30
C VAL A 84 -1.33 -14.17 -18.50
N TRP A 85 -2.39 -14.70 -19.13
CA TRP A 85 -3.40 -15.44 -18.38
C TRP A 85 -2.86 -16.77 -17.86
N LEU A 86 -1.99 -17.44 -18.61
CA LEU A 86 -1.29 -18.62 -18.10
C LEU A 86 -0.39 -18.27 -16.91
N GLY A 87 0.40 -17.19 -17.01
CA GLY A 87 1.28 -16.73 -15.93
C GLY A 87 0.53 -16.26 -14.67
N CYS A 88 -0.67 -15.71 -14.81
CA CYS A 88 -1.54 -15.38 -13.69
C CYS A 88 -2.28 -16.61 -13.12
N GLY A 89 -2.23 -17.73 -13.84
CA GLY A 89 -2.73 -19.02 -13.37
C GLY A 89 -4.16 -19.36 -13.76
N PHE A 90 -4.76 -18.64 -14.70
CA PHE A 90 -6.08 -18.97 -15.20
C PHE A 90 -6.06 -20.28 -16.01
N ASN A 91 -7.19 -20.97 -16.10
CA ASN A 91 -7.38 -22.09 -17.03
C ASN A 91 -7.84 -21.65 -18.44
N ARG A 92 -8.35 -20.41 -18.55
CA ARG A 92 -8.76 -19.73 -19.78
C ARG A 92 -8.83 -18.22 -19.50
N PRO A 93 -8.74 -17.34 -20.51
CA PRO A 93 -8.78 -15.90 -20.28
C PRO A 93 -10.12 -15.45 -19.65
N PRO A 94 -10.10 -14.52 -18.68
CA PRO A 94 -11.32 -14.01 -18.06
C PRO A 94 -12.09 -13.08 -18.99
N SER A 95 -13.42 -13.11 -18.87
CA SER A 95 -14.28 -12.14 -19.55
C SER A 95 -14.23 -10.77 -18.89
N ARG A 96 -14.63 -9.73 -19.62
CA ARG A 96 -14.79 -8.37 -19.08
C ARG A 96 -15.68 -8.36 -17.82
N ASP A 97 -16.78 -9.11 -17.83
CA ASP A 97 -17.74 -9.14 -16.72
C ASP A 97 -17.16 -9.86 -15.49
N ALA A 98 -16.24 -10.82 -15.68
CA ALA A 98 -15.52 -11.44 -14.57
C ALA A 98 -14.53 -10.47 -13.92
N VAL A 99 -13.81 -9.69 -14.73
CA VAL A 99 -12.89 -8.64 -14.27
C VAL A 99 -13.65 -7.54 -13.51
N ASP A 100 -14.77 -7.07 -14.06
CA ASP A 100 -15.63 -6.05 -13.45
C ASP A 100 -16.17 -6.49 -12.09
N ARG A 101 -16.78 -7.69 -12.05
CA ARG A 101 -17.34 -8.26 -10.81
C ARG A 101 -16.28 -8.44 -9.74
N PHE A 102 -15.10 -8.95 -10.10
CA PHE A 102 -14.01 -9.11 -9.14
C PHE A 102 -13.59 -7.79 -8.53
N LEU A 103 -13.47 -6.73 -9.33
CA LEU A 103 -13.10 -5.41 -8.81
C LEU A 103 -14.17 -4.88 -7.84
N THR A 104 -15.46 -5.04 -8.18
CA THR A 104 -16.57 -4.68 -7.28
C THR A 104 -16.53 -5.46 -5.96
N ASP A 105 -16.25 -6.76 -6.00
CA ASP A 105 -16.13 -7.55 -4.77
C ASP A 105 -14.88 -7.15 -3.96
N LEU A 106 -13.75 -6.93 -4.65
CA LEU A 106 -12.49 -6.52 -4.04
C LEU A 106 -12.62 -5.20 -3.30
N GLU A 107 -13.42 -4.25 -3.81
CA GLU A 107 -13.69 -2.98 -3.13
C GLU A 107 -14.15 -3.15 -1.68
N HIS A 108 -14.81 -4.25 -1.34
CA HIS A 108 -15.30 -4.50 0.01
C HIS A 108 -14.20 -4.99 0.96
N VAL A 109 -13.11 -5.57 0.44
CA VAL A 109 -12.08 -6.28 1.23
C VAL A 109 -10.64 -5.85 0.92
N VAL A 110 -10.44 -4.80 0.12
CA VAL A 110 -9.12 -4.44 -0.41
C VAL A 110 -8.11 -4.02 0.68
N GLU A 111 -8.61 -3.49 1.80
CA GLU A 111 -7.80 -3.12 2.96
C GLU A 111 -7.27 -4.38 3.67
N GLU A 112 -8.14 -5.34 3.93
CA GLU A 112 -7.78 -6.63 4.52
C GLU A 112 -6.83 -7.40 3.59
N VAL A 113 -7.02 -7.33 2.26
CA VAL A 113 -6.11 -7.92 1.28
C VAL A 113 -4.72 -7.29 1.36
N PHE A 114 -4.65 -5.96 1.48
CA PHE A 114 -3.40 -5.24 1.69
C PHE A 114 -2.72 -5.69 2.99
N GLU A 115 -3.46 -5.79 4.10
CA GLU A 115 -2.95 -6.27 5.39
C GLU A 115 -2.34 -7.68 5.30
N HIS A 116 -2.96 -8.60 4.55
CA HIS A 116 -2.40 -9.94 4.34
C HIS A 116 -1.05 -9.91 3.62
N LEU A 117 -0.85 -9.01 2.65
CA LEU A 117 0.44 -8.82 1.99
C LEU A 117 1.46 -8.15 2.91
N VAL A 118 1.04 -7.22 3.77
CA VAL A 118 1.91 -6.64 4.81
C VAL A 118 2.38 -7.72 5.77
N GLN A 119 1.50 -8.62 6.22
CA GLN A 119 1.89 -9.76 7.06
C GLN A 119 2.90 -10.68 6.37
N GLN A 120 2.74 -10.90 5.06
CA GLN A 120 3.72 -11.66 4.27
C GLN A 120 5.09 -10.97 4.22
N ALA A 121 5.14 -9.65 4.09
CA ALA A 121 6.39 -8.89 4.18
C ALA A 121 7.00 -8.96 5.60
N ALA A 122 6.17 -8.84 6.63
CA ALA A 122 6.59 -8.93 8.03
C ALA A 122 7.23 -10.27 8.37
N ARG A 123 6.63 -11.39 7.93
CA ARG A 123 7.15 -12.75 8.13
C ARG A 123 8.53 -12.97 7.50
N ARG A 124 8.89 -12.17 6.49
CA ARG A 124 10.19 -12.18 5.81
C ARG A 124 11.23 -11.26 6.45
N GLY A 125 10.85 -10.56 7.52
CA GLY A 125 11.76 -9.61 8.19
C GLY A 125 11.99 -8.31 7.40
N LEU A 126 11.10 -7.95 6.48
CA LEU A 126 11.23 -6.73 5.66
C LEU A 126 10.92 -5.42 6.42
N LEU A 127 10.47 -5.49 7.67
CA LEU A 127 10.11 -4.31 8.46
C LEU A 127 11.26 -3.91 9.39
N ASP A 128 11.65 -2.65 9.36
CA ASP A 128 12.74 -2.09 10.17
C ASP A 128 12.27 -1.75 11.60
N SER A 129 13.14 -1.11 12.39
CA SER A 129 12.84 -0.54 13.70
C SER A 129 12.36 0.91 13.65
N THR A 130 12.24 1.50 12.46
CA THR A 130 11.85 2.90 12.26
C THR A 130 10.74 2.96 11.24
N PHE A 131 9.59 3.46 11.66
CA PHE A 131 8.45 3.71 10.78
C PHE A 131 8.34 5.20 10.50
N CYS A 132 7.77 5.55 9.36
CA CYS A 132 7.48 6.92 8.96
C CYS A 132 6.01 7.04 8.54
N ILE A 133 5.30 8.03 9.08
CA ILE A 133 3.95 8.40 8.68
C ILE A 133 4.01 9.62 7.76
N ASP A 134 3.30 9.56 6.64
CA ASP A 134 3.20 10.69 5.72
C ASP A 134 1.90 10.62 4.90
N SER A 135 1.45 11.76 4.39
CA SER A 135 0.25 11.85 3.58
C SER A 135 0.55 12.35 2.17
N THR A 136 0.00 11.67 1.16
CA THR A 136 0.10 12.09 -0.25
C THR A 136 -1.24 12.54 -0.79
N ASP A 137 -1.21 13.49 -1.72
CA ASP A 137 -2.35 13.75 -2.62
C ASP A 137 -2.49 12.61 -3.63
N ILE A 138 -3.74 12.31 -3.94
CA ILE A 138 -4.16 11.35 -4.96
C ILE A 138 -5.02 12.12 -5.96
N ARG A 139 -4.47 12.42 -7.14
CA ARG A 139 -5.13 13.29 -8.12
C ARG A 139 -6.20 12.53 -8.88
N ALA A 140 -7.41 13.06 -8.89
CA ALA A 140 -8.55 12.53 -9.61
C ALA A 140 -8.84 13.35 -10.88
N MET A 141 -9.66 12.79 -11.78
CA MET A 141 -10.19 13.58 -12.89
C MET A 141 -11.09 14.70 -12.35
N PRO A 142 -11.06 15.92 -12.93
CA PRO A 142 -11.97 17.00 -12.51
C PRO A 142 -13.48 16.69 -12.65
N THR A 143 -13.82 15.61 -13.36
CA THR A 143 -15.19 15.14 -13.58
C THR A 143 -15.59 14.02 -12.60
N ASP A 144 -14.71 13.64 -11.68
CA ASP A 144 -15.05 12.71 -10.61
C ASP A 144 -16.02 13.41 -9.64
N PRO A 145 -17.27 12.93 -9.50
CA PRO A 145 -18.28 13.59 -8.68
C PRO A 145 -17.95 13.56 -7.19
N ASP A 146 -17.12 12.61 -6.74
CA ASP A 146 -16.82 12.40 -5.33
C ASP A 146 -15.49 13.06 -4.92
N ALA A 147 -14.71 13.58 -5.87
CA ALA A 147 -13.41 14.18 -5.59
C ALA A 147 -13.53 15.60 -5.03
N SER A 148 -12.81 15.89 -3.95
CA SER A 148 -12.77 17.24 -3.37
C SER A 148 -11.78 18.14 -4.09
N LYS A 149 -12.11 19.43 -4.13
CA LYS A 149 -11.17 20.48 -4.52
C LYS A 149 -10.19 20.73 -3.37
N ASN A 150 -8.91 20.51 -3.62
CA ASN A 150 -7.80 20.69 -2.68
C ASN A 150 -6.82 21.73 -3.24
N TYR A 151 -5.98 22.30 -2.37
CA TYR A 151 -4.91 23.23 -2.75
C TYR A 151 -3.55 22.60 -2.46
N ASP A 152 -2.66 22.64 -3.45
CA ASP A 152 -1.26 22.24 -3.31
C ASP A 152 -0.42 23.51 -3.10
N PRO A 153 0.09 23.79 -1.88
CA PRO A 153 0.89 24.98 -1.63
C PRO A 153 2.28 24.92 -2.28
N THR A 154 2.77 23.72 -2.64
CA THR A 154 4.08 23.57 -3.29
C THR A 154 3.99 23.88 -4.78
N ALA A 155 2.91 23.46 -5.44
CA ALA A 155 2.65 23.75 -6.85
C ALA A 155 1.82 25.04 -7.06
N GLU A 156 1.36 25.67 -5.97
CA GLU A 156 0.47 26.84 -5.96
C GLU A 156 -0.83 26.66 -6.79
N GLU A 157 -1.35 25.43 -6.88
CA GLU A 157 -2.49 25.10 -7.74
C GLU A 157 -3.62 24.37 -7.01
N TYR A 158 -4.84 24.47 -7.57
CA TYR A 158 -5.96 23.65 -7.13
C TYR A 158 -6.05 22.36 -7.95
N TYR A 159 -6.32 21.26 -7.28
CA TYR A 159 -6.58 19.97 -7.91
C TYR A 159 -7.85 19.34 -7.33
N TYR A 160 -8.46 18.44 -8.11
CA TYR A 160 -9.51 17.56 -7.60
C TYR A 160 -8.89 16.23 -7.22
N GLY A 161 -9.20 15.72 -6.04
CA GLY A 161 -8.60 14.48 -5.58
C GLY A 161 -8.96 14.11 -4.16
N TYR A 162 -8.20 13.13 -3.68
CA TYR A 162 -8.32 12.49 -2.38
C TYR A 162 -6.97 12.56 -1.65
N GLY A 163 -6.95 12.09 -0.42
CA GLY A 163 -5.71 11.86 0.32
C GLY A 163 -5.45 10.37 0.53
N CYS A 164 -4.20 10.04 0.79
CA CYS A 164 -3.81 8.74 1.33
C CYS A 164 -2.72 8.96 2.38
N THR A 165 -3.02 8.63 3.63
CA THR A 165 -2.04 8.62 4.71
C THR A 165 -1.45 7.23 4.78
N VAL A 166 -0.13 7.12 4.77
CA VAL A 166 0.60 5.85 4.75
C VAL A 166 1.61 5.84 5.88
N VAL A 167 1.61 4.77 6.66
CA VAL A 167 2.78 4.42 7.49
C VAL A 167 3.65 3.47 6.67
N SER A 168 4.94 3.76 6.65
CA SER A 168 5.94 3.05 5.86
C SER A 168 7.16 2.68 6.68
N THR A 169 7.98 1.76 6.16
CA THR A 169 9.24 1.36 6.78
C THR A 169 10.33 1.14 5.74
N GLY A 170 11.58 1.39 6.16
CA GLY A 170 12.81 0.86 5.56
C GLY A 170 12.84 0.88 4.03
N ALA A 171 12.81 -0.32 3.44
CA ALA A 171 12.94 -0.57 2.00
C ALA A 171 11.70 -0.15 1.17
N LYS A 172 11.13 1.02 1.47
CA LYS A 172 9.96 1.59 0.80
C LYS A 172 8.73 0.70 0.90
N ILE A 173 8.47 0.14 2.09
CA ILE A 173 7.38 -0.80 2.33
C ILE A 173 6.21 -0.04 2.99
N PRO A 174 5.04 0.07 2.35
CA PRO A 174 3.83 0.53 3.03
C PRO A 174 3.34 -0.57 3.98
N ILE A 175 3.01 -0.21 5.22
CA ILE A 175 2.58 -1.17 6.26
C ILE A 175 1.16 -0.93 6.78
N ALA A 176 0.68 0.31 6.69
CA ALA A 176 -0.68 0.68 6.99
C ALA A 176 -1.04 1.88 6.11
N ALA A 177 -2.30 1.99 5.71
CA ALA A 177 -2.75 3.11 4.92
C ALA A 177 -4.22 3.44 5.19
N GLU A 178 -4.57 4.71 5.05
CA GLU A 178 -5.94 5.17 5.10
C GLU A 178 -6.24 6.10 3.92
N PHE A 179 -7.30 5.78 3.17
CA PHE A 179 -7.79 6.58 2.06
C PHE A 179 -8.79 7.63 2.53
N THR A 180 -8.42 8.91 2.43
CA THR A 180 -9.16 10.03 2.99
C THR A 180 -9.76 10.91 1.90
N GLN A 181 -10.66 11.82 2.29
CA GLN A 181 -11.26 12.78 1.34
C GLN A 181 -10.27 13.89 0.94
N SER A 182 -9.35 14.26 1.82
CA SER A 182 -8.34 15.30 1.61
C SER A 182 -6.95 14.81 2.03
N LYS A 183 -5.90 15.41 1.47
CA LYS A 183 -4.50 15.08 1.79
C LYS A 183 -4.17 15.25 3.27
N GLN A 184 -4.71 16.28 3.91
CA GLN A 184 -4.38 16.55 5.30
C GLN A 184 -5.03 15.50 6.22
N ALA A 185 -4.20 14.68 6.86
CA ALA A 185 -4.66 13.73 7.85
C ALA A 185 -5.26 14.46 9.05
N SER A 186 -6.44 14.02 9.51
CA SER A 186 -6.94 14.41 10.82
C SER A 186 -6.15 13.66 11.91
N GLN A 187 -6.26 14.11 13.16
CA GLN A 187 -5.77 13.35 14.31
C GLN A 187 -6.38 11.94 14.34
N GLU A 188 -7.67 11.78 14.03
CA GLU A 188 -8.33 10.48 13.97
C GLU A 188 -7.68 9.55 12.95
N THR A 189 -7.40 10.07 11.74
CA THR A 189 -6.70 9.33 10.68
C THR A 189 -5.28 8.94 11.11
N ALA A 190 -4.52 9.90 11.65
CA ALA A 190 -3.16 9.64 12.13
C ALA A 190 -3.15 8.56 13.23
N MET A 191 -4.11 8.60 14.15
CA MET A 191 -4.26 7.60 15.21
C MET A 191 -4.65 6.22 14.67
N ARG A 192 -5.61 6.16 13.74
CA ARG A 192 -6.07 4.90 13.14
C ARG A 192 -4.92 4.21 12.39
N VAL A 193 -4.33 4.88 11.41
CA VAL A 193 -3.26 4.29 10.59
C VAL A 193 -2.03 3.91 11.43
N THR A 194 -1.76 4.64 12.51
CA THR A 194 -0.69 4.30 13.46
C THR A 194 -1.02 3.02 14.24
N ARG A 195 -2.26 2.87 14.73
CA ARG A 195 -2.69 1.64 15.41
C ARG A 195 -2.57 0.42 14.50
N ASP A 196 -3.01 0.56 13.26
CA ASP A 196 -2.94 -0.52 12.26
C ASP A 196 -1.47 -0.92 12.01
N ALA A 197 -0.56 0.06 11.89
CA ALA A 197 0.88 -0.20 11.77
C ALA A 197 1.48 -0.89 13.00
N LEU A 198 1.14 -0.46 14.22
CA LEU A 198 1.64 -1.05 15.46
C LEU A 198 1.13 -2.47 15.68
N ALA A 199 -0.08 -2.80 15.18
CA ALA A 199 -0.63 -4.14 15.23
C ALA A 199 0.19 -5.14 14.38
N VAL A 200 0.84 -4.68 13.31
CA VAL A 200 1.75 -5.49 12.51
C VAL A 200 3.08 -5.71 13.23
N LYS A 201 3.71 -4.63 13.69
CA LYS A 201 4.98 -4.66 14.43
C LYS A 201 5.15 -3.35 15.20
N GLN A 202 5.63 -3.44 16.43
CA GLN A 202 6.03 -2.26 17.20
C GLN A 202 7.45 -1.82 16.79
N PRO A 203 7.64 -0.61 16.22
CA PRO A 203 8.96 -0.05 15.93
C PRO A 203 9.56 0.58 17.20
N MET A 204 10.83 0.96 17.13
CA MET A 204 11.45 1.82 18.15
C MET A 204 11.10 3.29 17.92
N TRP A 205 11.06 3.71 16.65
CA TRP A 205 10.86 5.11 16.25
C TRP A 205 9.67 5.24 15.30
N MET A 206 8.88 6.30 15.47
CA MET A 206 7.84 6.71 14.53
C MET A 206 8.09 8.16 14.10
N LEU A 207 8.37 8.37 12.82
CA LEU A 207 8.73 9.68 12.27
C LEU A 207 7.55 10.30 11.54
N GLY A 208 7.23 11.55 11.85
CA GLY A 208 6.23 12.35 11.14
C GLY A 208 6.77 13.76 10.92
N ASP A 209 6.21 14.49 9.97
CA ASP A 209 6.52 15.92 9.85
C ASP A 209 5.77 16.77 10.88
N SER A 210 5.92 18.09 10.80
CA SER A 210 5.29 19.01 11.73
C SER A 210 3.76 19.00 11.69
N ALA A 211 3.13 18.40 10.68
CA ALA A 211 1.68 18.17 10.69
C ALA A 211 1.27 17.09 11.70
N TYR A 212 2.22 16.25 12.13
CA TYR A 212 2.03 15.22 13.17
C TYR A 212 2.50 15.69 14.55
N ASP A 213 2.75 17.00 14.74
CA ASP A 213 2.84 17.61 16.07
C ASP A 213 1.45 17.61 16.76
N ILE A 214 1.00 16.42 17.11
CA ILE A 214 -0.33 16.10 17.67
C ILE A 214 -0.10 15.44 19.02
N LEU A 215 -0.52 16.12 20.10
CA LEU A 215 -0.25 15.67 21.49
C LEU A 215 -0.75 14.25 21.77
N ASP A 216 -2.00 13.95 21.43
CA ASP A 216 -2.60 12.64 21.67
C ASP A 216 -1.89 11.52 20.89
N TRP A 217 -1.35 11.82 19.70
CA TRP A 217 -0.58 10.88 18.90
C TRP A 217 0.79 10.59 19.53
N HIS A 218 1.47 11.63 20.01
CA HIS A 218 2.72 11.49 20.76
C HIS A 218 2.52 10.67 22.04
N ASP A 219 1.51 10.99 22.83
CA ASP A 219 1.22 10.32 24.10
C ASP A 219 0.86 8.85 23.90
N TYR A 220 0.08 8.55 22.86
CA TYR A 220 -0.25 7.18 22.49
C TYR A 220 1.00 6.36 22.13
N LEU A 221 1.90 6.92 21.31
CA LEU A 221 3.13 6.25 20.91
C LEU A 221 4.07 6.01 22.10
N LEU A 222 4.26 7.02 22.95
CA LEU A 222 5.08 6.89 24.16
C LEU A 222 4.52 5.85 25.12
N SER A 223 3.19 5.83 25.32
CA SER A 223 2.51 4.81 26.12
C SER A 223 2.68 3.40 25.54
N ALA A 224 2.78 3.28 24.22
CA ALA A 224 3.08 2.03 23.54
C ALA A 224 4.58 1.67 23.55
N GLY A 225 5.46 2.52 24.10
CA GLY A 225 6.91 2.30 24.11
C GLY A 225 7.58 2.59 22.76
N VAL A 226 6.97 3.42 21.93
CA VAL A 226 7.50 3.91 20.65
C VAL A 226 7.88 5.37 20.80
N VAL A 227 9.04 5.78 20.30
CA VAL A 227 9.48 7.18 20.38
C VAL A 227 8.99 7.95 19.14
N PRO A 228 8.01 8.86 19.27
CA PRO A 228 7.58 9.72 18.17
C PRO A 228 8.64 10.79 17.92
N VAL A 229 8.95 11.08 16.66
CA VAL A 229 9.83 12.19 16.27
C VAL A 229 9.11 12.99 15.20
N ALA A 230 8.54 14.12 15.62
CA ALA A 230 7.92 15.12 14.76
C ALA A 230 8.39 16.51 15.18
N PRO A 231 8.79 17.39 14.23
CA PRO A 231 9.19 18.74 14.55
C PRO A 231 8.07 19.50 15.26
N TYR A 232 8.44 20.23 16.30
CA TYR A 232 7.53 21.08 17.05
C TYR A 232 7.01 22.23 16.19
N ASN A 233 5.70 22.48 16.25
CA ASN A 233 5.08 23.61 15.56
C ASN A 233 4.73 24.72 16.57
N PRO A 234 5.57 25.77 16.70
CA PRO A 234 5.37 26.82 17.70
C PRO A 234 4.12 27.66 17.45
N ARG A 235 3.51 27.59 16.26
CA ARG A 235 2.28 28.34 15.92
C ARG A 235 1.04 27.82 16.64
N ASN A 236 1.14 26.67 17.32
CA ASN A 236 0.04 26.03 18.02
C ASN A 236 -0.16 26.56 19.46
N THR A 237 0.69 27.48 19.94
CA THR A 237 0.62 28.03 21.30
C THR A 237 1.03 29.51 21.33
N ASP A 238 0.47 30.28 22.27
CA ASP A 238 0.87 31.66 22.53
C ASP A 238 2.18 31.76 23.35
N ASP A 239 2.58 30.67 24.00
CA ASP A 239 3.81 30.54 24.79
C ASP A 239 4.65 29.37 24.24
N PRO A 240 5.55 29.62 23.27
CA PRO A 240 6.29 28.56 22.60
C PRO A 240 7.42 28.01 23.47
N LEU A 241 7.54 26.68 23.49
CA LEU A 241 8.63 25.97 24.14
C LEU A 241 9.94 26.10 23.35
N ASP A 242 11.07 26.06 24.06
CA ASP A 242 12.42 26.01 23.48
C ASP A 242 12.83 24.54 23.20
N ILE A 243 12.16 23.92 22.24
CA ILE A 243 12.36 22.53 21.80
C ILE A 243 12.32 22.45 20.26
N GLU A 244 13.01 21.46 19.69
CA GLU A 244 12.96 21.22 18.24
C GLU A 244 11.93 20.14 17.89
N TYR A 245 11.82 19.11 18.72
CA TYR A 245 10.89 17.99 18.54
C TYR A 245 9.91 17.92 19.70
N ARG A 246 8.62 17.70 19.40
CA ARG A 246 7.57 17.62 20.42
C ARG A 246 7.85 16.58 21.52
N VAL A 247 8.56 15.50 21.17
CA VAL A 247 8.88 14.44 22.12
C VAL A 247 9.78 14.89 23.27
N GLU A 248 10.56 15.97 23.10
CA GLU A 248 11.42 16.52 24.16
C GLU A 248 10.59 16.99 25.36
N ASP A 249 9.42 17.60 25.11
CA ASP A 249 8.45 17.97 26.13
C ASP A 249 7.65 16.76 26.65
N ARG A 250 7.15 15.92 25.73
CA ARG A 250 6.25 14.81 26.12
C ARG A 250 6.95 13.73 26.91
N ILE A 251 8.22 13.43 26.63
CA ILE A 251 8.93 12.33 27.30
C ILE A 251 9.01 12.53 28.82
N GLU A 252 9.12 13.77 29.30
CA GLU A 252 9.20 14.08 30.73
C GLU A 252 7.95 13.66 31.50
N ILE A 253 6.79 13.66 30.83
CA ILE A 253 5.50 13.23 31.41
C ILE A 253 5.40 11.71 31.49
N HIS A 254 6.00 11.01 30.52
CA HIS A 254 5.93 9.55 30.42
C HIS A 254 7.11 8.83 31.09
N SER A 255 8.21 9.54 31.36
CA SER A 255 9.39 8.98 32.00
C SER A 255 10.26 10.04 32.67
N GLU A 256 10.46 9.90 33.98
CA GLU A 256 11.42 10.71 34.75
C GLU A 256 12.89 10.30 34.53
N SER A 257 13.13 9.17 33.85
CA SER A 257 14.45 8.52 33.77
C SER A 257 15.07 8.50 32.39
N VAL A 258 14.30 8.84 31.35
CA VAL A 258 14.76 8.82 29.96
C VAL A 258 15.21 10.22 29.56
N GLN A 259 16.49 10.36 29.23
CA GLN A 259 17.03 11.57 28.62
C GLN A 259 17.23 11.34 27.12
N LEU A 260 16.47 12.07 26.30
CA LEU A 260 16.66 12.07 24.85
C LEU A 260 17.74 13.09 24.50
N LYS A 261 18.76 12.65 23.77
CA LYS A 261 19.75 13.57 23.20
C LYS A 261 19.20 14.12 21.89
N GLN A 262 19.11 15.43 21.79
CA GLN A 262 18.66 16.12 20.57
C GLN A 262 19.44 15.66 19.32
N SER A 263 20.74 15.38 19.43
CA SER A 263 21.54 14.86 18.30
C SER A 263 21.07 13.49 17.79
N ILE A 264 20.53 12.63 18.67
CA ILE A 264 19.96 11.33 18.27
C ILE A 264 18.61 11.55 17.57
N LEU A 265 17.80 12.49 18.07
CA LEU A 265 16.53 12.84 17.42
C LEU A 265 16.78 13.38 16.02
N GLU A 266 17.76 14.26 15.85
CA GLU A 266 18.16 14.82 14.56
C GLU A 266 18.67 13.74 13.59
N GLU A 267 19.60 12.89 14.04
CA GLU A 267 20.10 11.77 13.23
C GLU A 267 18.97 10.82 12.81
N THR A 268 18.03 10.55 13.72
CA THR A 268 16.88 9.69 13.45
C THR A 268 15.93 10.36 12.47
N TYR A 269 15.62 11.65 12.65
CA TYR A 269 14.70 12.40 11.82
C TYR A 269 15.19 12.57 10.38
N ASN A 270 16.50 12.58 10.15
CA ASN A 270 17.07 12.55 8.79
C ASN A 270 16.59 11.34 7.94
N ARG A 271 16.13 10.26 8.60
CA ARG A 271 15.53 9.10 7.94
C ARG A 271 14.10 9.35 7.46
N ARG A 272 13.42 10.44 7.84
CA ARG A 272 12.05 10.78 7.40
C ARG A 272 11.93 10.88 5.88
N SER A 273 12.99 11.26 5.19
CA SER A 273 13.07 11.25 3.72
C SER A 273 12.78 9.87 3.09
N GLN A 274 12.77 8.79 3.88
CA GLN A 274 12.31 7.47 3.46
C GLN A 274 10.80 7.43 3.17
N ALA A 275 9.98 8.23 3.86
CA ALA A 275 8.54 8.30 3.62
C ALA A 275 8.23 8.81 2.21
N GLU A 276 8.84 9.94 1.81
CA GLU A 276 8.70 10.50 0.46
C GLU A 276 9.17 9.52 -0.62
N ARG A 277 10.29 8.83 -0.38
CA ARG A 277 10.79 7.78 -1.28
C ARG A 277 9.84 6.60 -1.37
N THR A 278 9.15 6.24 -0.29
CA THR A 278 8.13 5.20 -0.29
C THR A 278 6.92 5.62 -1.11
N LEU A 279 6.41 6.82 -0.86
CA LEU A 279 5.31 7.39 -1.64
C LEU A 279 5.67 7.48 -3.13
N GLY A 280 6.91 7.86 -3.46
CA GLY A 280 7.43 7.81 -4.83
C GLY A 280 7.37 6.40 -5.43
N ALA A 281 7.86 5.38 -4.71
CA ALA A 281 7.79 4.00 -5.19
C ALA A 281 6.35 3.47 -5.30
N CYS A 282 5.43 3.89 -4.43
CA CYS A 282 4.01 3.57 -4.58
C CYS A 282 3.41 4.29 -5.79
N LYS A 283 3.84 5.52 -6.12
CA LYS A 283 3.43 6.25 -7.33
C LYS A 283 3.89 5.53 -8.61
N ASP A 284 5.11 4.99 -8.61
CA ASP A 284 5.60 4.12 -9.69
C ASP A 284 4.77 2.84 -9.83
N CYS A 285 4.08 2.41 -8.76
CA CYS A 285 3.14 1.27 -8.75
C CYS A 285 1.67 1.70 -8.96
N GLY A 286 1.40 2.94 -9.36
CA GLY A 286 0.05 3.40 -9.73
C GLY A 286 -0.71 4.23 -8.69
N LEU A 287 -0.08 4.63 -7.57
CA LEU A 287 -0.72 5.44 -6.51
C LEU A 287 -1.02 6.90 -6.93
N GLY A 288 -0.41 7.42 -8.00
CA GLY A 288 -0.42 8.85 -8.30
C GLY A 288 -1.71 9.42 -8.90
N MET A 289 -2.02 9.04 -10.15
CA MET A 289 -3.17 9.58 -10.89
C MET A 289 -4.28 8.53 -11.02
N LEU A 290 -5.45 8.85 -10.47
CA LEU A 290 -6.61 7.97 -10.56
C LEU A 290 -7.15 7.91 -11.99
N ARG A 291 -7.46 6.69 -12.41
CA ARG A 291 -8.20 6.40 -13.66
C ARG A 291 -9.64 6.01 -13.36
N ALA A 292 -9.89 5.51 -12.14
CA ALA A 292 -11.21 5.29 -11.58
C ALA A 292 -11.97 6.61 -11.34
N ARG A 293 -13.31 6.50 -11.29
CA ARG A 293 -14.21 7.59 -10.88
C ARG A 293 -15.04 7.12 -9.70
N GLY A 294 -15.36 8.02 -8.79
CA GLY A 294 -16.11 7.72 -7.58
C GLY A 294 -15.20 7.16 -6.47
N ARG A 295 -15.56 7.48 -5.24
CA ARG A 295 -14.71 7.26 -4.06
C ARG A 295 -14.34 5.79 -3.84
N VAL A 296 -15.29 4.88 -4.10
CA VAL A 296 -15.12 3.44 -3.87
C VAL A 296 -14.08 2.84 -4.83
N HIS A 297 -14.22 3.09 -6.14
CA HIS A 297 -13.27 2.62 -7.14
C HIS A 297 -11.90 3.29 -7.00
N ALA A 298 -11.86 4.58 -6.63
CA ALA A 298 -10.63 5.29 -6.34
C ALA A 298 -9.85 4.63 -5.18
N ARG A 299 -10.55 4.28 -4.11
CA ARG A 299 -9.98 3.55 -2.97
C ARG A 299 -9.41 2.19 -3.40
N ALA A 300 -10.14 1.40 -4.17
CA ALA A 300 -9.64 0.11 -4.66
C ALA A 300 -8.37 0.26 -5.52
N GLN A 301 -8.32 1.27 -6.40
CA GLN A 301 -7.11 1.56 -7.19
C GLN A 301 -5.92 1.92 -6.29
N VAL A 302 -6.13 2.75 -5.26
CA VAL A 302 -5.09 3.12 -4.28
C VAL A 302 -4.53 1.88 -3.59
N PHE A 303 -5.38 1.02 -3.02
CA PHE A 303 -4.90 -0.17 -2.32
C PHE A 303 -4.30 -1.22 -3.26
N LEU A 304 -4.77 -1.34 -4.50
CA LEU A 304 -4.10 -2.18 -5.52
C LEU A 304 -2.67 -1.71 -5.80
N ALA A 305 -2.43 -0.39 -5.88
CA ALA A 305 -1.09 0.16 -6.04
C ALA A 305 -0.18 -0.15 -4.83
N LEU A 306 -0.72 -0.08 -3.61
CA LEU A 306 0.00 -0.46 -2.40
C LEU A 306 0.30 -1.97 -2.35
N CYS A 307 -0.67 -2.81 -2.75
CA CYS A 307 -0.49 -4.25 -2.89
C CYS A 307 0.59 -4.60 -3.92
N LEU A 308 0.60 -3.91 -5.07
CA LEU A 308 1.64 -4.08 -6.08
C LEU A 308 3.02 -3.70 -5.53
N ARG A 309 3.11 -2.59 -4.80
CA ARG A 309 4.37 -2.18 -4.18
C ARG A 309 4.92 -3.27 -3.25
N LEU A 310 4.07 -3.88 -2.41
CA LEU A 310 4.44 -5.01 -1.55
C LEU A 310 4.86 -6.24 -2.34
N THR A 311 4.10 -6.57 -3.40
CA THR A 311 4.37 -7.71 -4.29
C THR A 311 5.77 -7.59 -4.90
N VAL A 312 6.10 -6.43 -5.48
CA VAL A 312 7.43 -6.16 -6.07
C VAL A 312 8.53 -6.20 -5.01
N ALA A 313 8.27 -5.66 -3.81
CA ALA A 313 9.26 -5.69 -2.72
C ALA A 313 9.60 -7.12 -2.28
N ILE A 314 8.56 -7.95 -2.08
CA ILE A 314 8.72 -9.34 -1.68
C ILE A 314 9.42 -10.13 -2.78
N ALA A 315 9.00 -9.97 -4.03
CA ALA A 315 9.64 -10.64 -5.16
C ALA A 315 11.14 -10.30 -5.26
N ASN A 316 11.50 -9.02 -5.19
CA ASN A 316 12.89 -8.59 -5.21
C ASN A 316 13.69 -9.16 -4.02
N TYR A 317 13.12 -9.13 -2.81
CA TYR A 317 13.78 -9.68 -1.63
C TYR A 317 14.13 -11.18 -1.78
N GLU A 318 13.15 -11.97 -2.20
CA GLU A 318 13.31 -13.43 -2.35
C GLU A 318 14.29 -13.80 -3.47
N ARG A 319 14.41 -12.95 -4.48
CA ARG A 319 15.38 -13.07 -5.58
C ARG A 319 16.77 -12.54 -5.21
N GLY A 320 16.97 -12.01 -4.00
CA GLY A 320 18.23 -11.42 -3.54
C GLY A 320 18.53 -10.03 -4.12
N ASP A 321 17.55 -9.40 -4.75
CA ASP A 321 17.61 -8.02 -5.24
C ASP A 321 17.21 -7.00 -4.16
N ALA A 322 17.41 -5.71 -4.45
CA ALA A 322 17.06 -4.62 -3.54
C ALA A 322 15.53 -4.49 -3.39
N PRO A 323 14.94 -4.71 -2.20
CA PRO A 323 13.47 -4.68 -2.04
C PRO A 323 12.86 -3.31 -2.33
N GLY A 324 13.64 -2.24 -2.19
CA GLY A 324 13.25 -0.86 -2.50
C GLY A 324 13.21 -0.52 -4.00
N SER A 325 13.55 -1.46 -4.88
CA SER A 325 13.35 -1.34 -6.33
C SER A 325 11.86 -1.47 -6.68
N THR A 326 11.43 -0.72 -7.69
CA THR A 326 10.06 -0.75 -8.24
C THR A 326 9.93 -1.63 -9.48
N THR A 327 11.04 -2.19 -9.95
CA THR A 327 11.08 -3.17 -11.05
C THR A 327 11.71 -4.47 -10.58
N ILE A 328 11.34 -5.56 -11.24
CA ILE A 328 11.93 -6.89 -11.07
C ILE A 328 12.93 -7.14 -12.19
N ARG A 329 14.06 -7.76 -11.84
CA ARG A 329 15.03 -8.25 -12.82
C ARG A 329 14.70 -9.69 -13.17
N VAL A 330 14.49 -9.91 -14.46
CA VAL A 330 14.31 -11.22 -15.10
C VAL A 330 15.53 -11.48 -15.97
#